data_AF-A0A920JYG9-F1
#
_entry.id   AF-A0A920JYG9-F1
#
_cell.length_a   1.000
_cell.length_b   1.000
_cell.length_c   1.000
_cell.angle_alpha   90.00
_cell.angle_beta   90.00
_cell.angle_gamma   90.00
#
_symmetry.space_group_name_H-M   'P 1'
#
loop_
_entity.id
_entity.type
_entity.pdbx_description
1 polymer ?
#
loop_
_entity_poly.entity_id
_entity_poly.type
_entity_poly.pdbx_seq_one_letter_code
_entity_poly.pdbx_strand_id
1 'polypeptide(L)' 'MQYKKNLGQHFLKDQNIVDKLVRHINPSKYDEVIEIGPGDGVMTKSIINKVKKMILIEKDYDLIDNLKSKFS' A
#
# COMPACT_ATOMS: atom_id res chain seq x y z
N MET A 1 -11.95 6.52 9.51
CA MET A 1 -10.48 6.67 9.54
C MET A 1 -10.12 7.95 10.25
N GLN A 2 -9.31 7.87 11.29
CA GLN A 2 -8.78 9.03 12.00
C GLN A 2 -7.31 9.18 11.64
N TYR A 3 -6.91 10.35 11.17
CA TYR A 3 -5.52 10.63 10.78
C TYR A 3 -4.70 10.88 12.04
N LYS A 4 -3.63 10.11 12.23
CA LYS A 4 -2.70 10.31 13.34
C LYS A 4 -1.58 11.25 12.88
N LYS A 5 -1.74 12.54 13.15
CA LYS A 5 -0.75 13.58 12.78
C LYS A 5 0.65 13.29 13.32
N ASN A 6 0.75 12.71 14.51
CA ASN A 6 2.03 12.30 15.12
C ASN A 6 2.73 11.15 14.38
N LEU A 7 2.01 10.40 13.53
CA LEU A 7 2.58 9.37 12.66
C LEU A 7 2.91 9.88 11.26
N GLY A 8 2.66 11.18 10.97
CA GLY A 8 2.94 11.75 9.65
C GLY A 8 2.08 11.18 8.51
N GLN A 9 0.89 10.67 8.82
CA GLN A 9 0.02 10.03 7.83
C GLN A 9 -0.56 11.03 6.81
N HIS A 10 -0.16 10.88 5.55
CA HIS A 10 -0.74 11.55 4.39
C HIS A 10 -1.19 10.50 3.38
N PHE A 11 -2.50 10.27 3.27
CA PHE A 11 -3.03 9.27 2.33
C PHE A 11 -3.06 9.81 0.90
N LEU A 12 -2.51 9.03 -0.02
CA LEU A 12 -2.56 9.30 -1.45
C LEU A 12 -3.97 8.96 -1.96
N LYS A 13 -4.69 9.97 -2.47
CA LYS A 13 -6.07 9.79 -2.99
C LYS A 13 -6.21 9.98 -4.49
N ASP A 14 -5.19 10.55 -5.15
CA ASP A 14 -5.23 10.81 -6.58
C ASP A 14 -4.84 9.55 -7.36
N GLN A 15 -5.85 8.95 -8.02
CA GLN A 15 -5.65 7.74 -8.81
C GLN A 15 -4.71 7.95 -10.01
N ASN A 16 -4.65 9.15 -10.59
CA ASN A 16 -3.74 9.41 -11.71
C ASN A 16 -2.27 9.32 -11.27
N ILE A 17 -1.98 9.80 -10.06
CA ILE A 17 -0.65 9.68 -9.46
C ILE A 17 -0.34 8.21 -9.15
N VAL A 18 -1.28 7.47 -8.58
CA VAL A 18 -1.14 6.03 -8.33
C VAL A 18 -0.82 5.29 -9.63
N ASP A 19 -1.61 5.49 -10.68
CA ASP A 19 -1.42 4.83 -11.98
C ASP A 19 -0.09 5.22 -12.64
N LYS A 20 0.33 6.48 -12.47
CA LYS A 20 1.67 6.94 -12.90
C LYS A 20 2.76 6.20 -12.13
N LEU A 21 2.70 6.13 -10.81
CA LEU A 21 3.69 5.44 -9.97
C LEU A 21 3.77 3.96 -10.32
N VAL A 22 2.63 3.28 -10.45
CA VAL A 22 2.57 1.86 -10.81
C VAL A 22 3.20 1.60 -12.18
N ARG A 23 3.00 2.49 -13.15
CA ARG A 23 3.69 2.39 -14.45
C ARG A 23 5.20 2.56 -14.35
N HIS A 24 5.69 3.44 -13.47
CA HIS A 24 7.13 3.64 -13.26
C HIS A 24 7.78 2.47 -12.51
N ILE A 25 7.07 1.91 -11.52
CA ILE A 25 7.51 0.70 -10.81
C ILE A 25 7.56 -0.49 -11.78
N ASN A 26 6.63 -0.55 -12.74
CA ASN A 26 6.50 -1.61 -13.73
C ASN A 26 6.55 -3.03 -13.10
N PRO A 27 5.65 -3.34 -12.15
CA PRO A 27 5.72 -4.57 -11.36
C PRO A 27 5.53 -5.81 -12.23
N SER A 28 6.30 -6.83 -11.92
CA SER A 28 6.35 -8.11 -12.61
C SER A 28 5.97 -9.27 -11.70
N LYS A 29 5.41 -10.33 -12.28
CA LYS A 29 5.01 -11.56 -11.58
C LYS A 29 6.16 -12.32 -10.93
N TYR A 30 7.39 -11.89 -11.15
CA TYR A 30 8.60 -12.44 -10.54
C TYR A 30 9.10 -11.62 -9.34
N ASP A 31 8.56 -10.42 -9.14
CA ASP A 31 9.04 -9.49 -8.11
C ASP A 31 8.55 -9.88 -6.71
N GLU A 32 9.40 -9.66 -5.72
CA GLU A 32 9.03 -9.64 -4.31
C GLU A 32 9.15 -8.20 -3.79
N VAL A 33 8.04 -7.64 -3.31
CA VAL A 33 7.95 -6.22 -2.96
C VAL A 33 7.75 -6.03 -1.45
N ILE A 34 8.41 -5.04 -0.89
CA ILE A 34 8.17 -4.56 0.48
C ILE A 34 7.55 -3.16 0.39
N GLU A 35 6.40 -2.99 1.02
CA GLU A 35 5.73 -1.68 1.15
C GLU A 35 5.82 -1.22 2.61
N ILE A 36 6.41 -0.04 2.82
CA ILE A 36 6.54 0.60 4.13
C ILE A 36 5.46 1.68 4.24
N GLY A 37 4.66 1.63 5.29
CA GLY A 37 3.55 2.56 5.49
C GLY A 37 2.46 2.42 4.42
N PRO A 38 1.89 1.22 4.22
CA PRO A 38 0.81 0.98 3.24
C PRO A 38 -0.43 1.84 3.52
N GLY A 39 -0.61 2.33 4.76
CA GLY A 39 -1.70 3.22 5.10
C GLY A 39 -3.07 2.56 4.90
N ASP A 40 -3.93 3.19 4.11
CA ASP A 40 -5.24 2.65 3.75
C ASP A 40 -5.21 1.61 2.61
N GLY A 41 -4.03 1.36 2.04
CA GLY A 41 -3.75 0.30 1.06
C GLY A 41 -3.94 0.71 -0.40
N VAL A 42 -3.90 2.00 -0.73
CA VAL A 42 -4.11 2.50 -2.11
C VAL A 42 -3.04 1.97 -3.07
N MET A 43 -1.76 2.04 -2.68
CA MET A 43 -0.66 1.51 -3.48
C MET A 43 -0.65 -0.02 -3.46
N THR A 44 -0.82 -0.64 -2.28
CA THR A 44 -0.99 -2.08 -2.10
C THR A 44 -1.99 -2.67 -3.11
N LYS A 45 -3.22 -2.15 -3.16
CA LYS A 45 -4.29 -2.64 -4.05
C LYS A 45 -3.88 -2.63 -5.53
N SER A 46 -3.07 -1.65 -5.92
CA SER A 46 -2.70 -1.43 -7.32
C SER A 46 -1.57 -2.33 -7.81
N ILE A 47 -0.82 -2.95 -6.88
CA ILE A 47 0.40 -3.72 -7.15
C ILE A 47 0.29 -5.19 -6.71
N ILE A 48 -0.46 -5.51 -5.64
CA ILE A 48 -0.47 -6.84 -5.00
C ILE A 48 -0.74 -7.99 -5.99
N ASN A 49 -1.64 -7.79 -6.95
CA ASN A 49 -1.99 -8.80 -7.96
C ASN A 49 -1.04 -8.82 -9.17
N LYS A 50 0.04 -8.03 -9.17
CA LYS A 50 1.02 -7.94 -10.28
C LYS A 50 2.36 -8.54 -9.91
N VAL A 51 2.60 -8.82 -8.63
CA VAL A 51 3.87 -9.32 -8.10
C VAL A 51 3.75 -10.77 -7.61
N LYS A 52 4.89 -11.42 -7.37
CA LYS A 52 4.93 -12.79 -6.81
C LYS A 52 4.53 -12.79 -5.35
N LYS A 53 5.07 -11.83 -4.60
CA LYS A 53 4.92 -11.72 -3.15
C LYS A 53 5.00 -10.26 -2.75
N MET A 54 4.24 -9.89 -1.73
CA MET A 54 4.27 -8.57 -1.15
C MET A 54 4.31 -8.67 0.38
N ILE A 55 5.14 -7.87 1.02
CA ILE A 55 5.25 -7.74 2.47
C ILE A 55 4.90 -6.31 2.84
N LEU A 56 3.95 -6.16 3.77
CA LEU A 56 3.49 -4.85 4.24
C LEU A 56 4.04 -4.60 5.64
N ILE A 57 4.62 -3.41 5.86
CA ILE A 57 5.13 -2.97 7.15
C ILE A 57 4.35 -1.71 7.56
N GLU A 58 3.48 -1.83 8.55
CA GLU A 58 2.66 -0.74 9.07
C GLU A 58 2.86 -0.58 10.58
N LYS A 59 2.96 0.67 11.05
CA LYS A 59 3.16 1.02 12.45
C LYS A 59 1.82 1.28 13.15
N ASP A 60 0.81 1.72 12.43
CA ASP A 60 -0.52 1.99 12.98
C ASP A 60 -1.36 0.70 13.08
N TYR A 61 -1.51 0.18 14.30
CA TYR A 61 -2.28 -1.03 14.59
C TYR A 61 -3.73 -0.98 14.07
N ASP A 62 -4.37 0.19 14.08
CA ASP A 62 -5.75 0.32 13.58
C ASP A 62 -5.84 0.10 12.06
N LEU A 63 -4.76 0.38 11.33
CA LEU A 63 -4.67 0.15 9.88
C LEU A 63 -4.29 -1.29 9.57
N ILE A 64 -3.50 -1.95 10.42
CA ILE A 64 -3.11 -3.36 10.25
C ILE A 64 -4.36 -4.24 10.13
N ASP A 65 -5.34 -4.08 11.02
CA ASP A 65 -6.55 -4.91 10.99
C ASP A 65 -7.38 -4.67 9.71
N ASN A 66 -7.46 -3.42 9.26
CA ASN A 66 -8.10 -3.07 8.00
C ASN A 66 -7.39 -3.68 6.79
N LEU A 67 -6.05 -3.64 6.76
CA LEU A 67 -5.25 -4.22 5.68
C LEU A 67 -5.39 -5.73 5.63
N LYS A 68 -5.35 -6.41 6.79
CA LYS A 68 -5.60 -7.85 6.90
C LYS A 68 -6.99 -8.19 6.38
N SER A 69 -8.04 -7.47 6.79
CA SER A 69 -9.39 -7.75 6.28
C SER A 69 -9.52 -7.56 4.76
N LYS A 70 -8.71 -6.69 4.13
CA LYS A 70 -8.78 -6.40 2.69
C LYS A 70 -7.93 -7.33 1.82
N PHE A 71 -6.84 -7.86 2.36
CA PHE A 71 -5.79 -8.53 1.57
C PHE A 71 -5.34 -9.88 2.15
N SER A 72 -6.02 -10.39 3.19
CA SER A 72 -5.75 -11.71 3.77
C SER A 72 -6.55 -12.83 3.12
#